data_AF-A0A5M6CV28-F1
#
_entry.id   AF-A0A5M6CV28-F1
#
_cell.length_a   1.000
_cell.length_b   1.000
_cell.length_c   1.000
_cell.angle_alpha   90.00
_cell.angle_beta   90.00
_cell.angle_gamma   90.00
#
_symmetry.space_group_name_H-M   'P 1'
#
loop_
_entity.id
_entity.type
_entity.pdbx_description
1 polymer ?
#
loop_
_entity_poly.entity_id
_entity_poly.type
_entity_poly.pdbx_seq_one_letter_code
_entity_poly.pdbx_strand_id
1 'polypeptide(L)' 'MMEWTDPGTAGLKTYEIKQIDDQGELLASVDVEADSGEAAAKQLEEVADGTQNIKVCLGDDVMNEMGVDYWIKRMRRR' A
#
# COMPACT_ATOMS: atom_id res chain seq x y z
N MET A 1 6.78 -21.23 -32.35
CA MET A 1 6.32 -21.25 -30.94
C MET A 1 7.33 -20.43 -30.18
N MET A 2 7.02 -19.15 -29.99
CA MET A 2 7.88 -18.22 -29.29
C MET A 2 6.95 -17.55 -28.29
N GLU A 3 6.93 -18.09 -27.06
CA GLU A 3 6.38 -17.40 -25.91
C GLU A 3 7.21 -16.13 -25.75
N TRP A 4 6.70 -15.03 -26.32
CA TRP A 4 7.13 -13.70 -25.96
C TRP A 4 6.77 -13.53 -24.50
N THR A 5 7.73 -13.69 -23.60
CA THR A 5 7.62 -13.14 -22.26
C THR A 5 7.77 -11.64 -22.43
N ASP A 6 6.65 -10.91 -22.43
CA ASP A 6 6.61 -9.44 -22.49
C ASP A 6 7.73 -8.82 -21.64
N PRO A 7 8.76 -8.19 -22.24
CA PRO A 7 9.78 -7.47 -21.46
C PRO A 7 9.25 -6.12 -20.92
N GLY A 8 7.92 -5.93 -20.87
CA GLY A 8 7.25 -4.65 -20.67
C GLY A 8 6.38 -4.54 -19.42
N THR A 9 6.19 -5.61 -18.66
CA THR A 9 5.64 -5.50 -17.30
C THR A 9 6.78 -5.67 -16.31
N ALA A 10 7.42 -4.56 -15.94
CA ALA A 10 7.67 -4.37 -14.51
C ALA A 10 6.26 -4.40 -13.88
N GLY A 11 5.78 -5.62 -13.61
CA GLY A 11 4.36 -5.90 -13.45
C GLY A 11 3.80 -5.10 -12.32
N LEU A 12 2.72 -4.36 -12.58
CA LEU A 12 1.88 -3.85 -11.50
C LEU A 12 1.62 -5.05 -10.57
N LYS A 13 1.98 -4.88 -9.30
CA LYS A 13 1.76 -5.89 -8.27
C LYS A 13 0.58 -5.43 -7.43
N THR A 14 -0.22 -6.39 -6.98
CA THR A 14 -1.29 -6.13 -6.03
C THR A 14 -0.68 -6.03 -4.64
N TYR A 15 -0.72 -4.84 -4.06
CA TYR A 15 -0.31 -4.59 -2.68
C TYR A 15 -1.54 -4.52 -1.80
N GLU A 16 -1.49 -5.17 -0.65
CA GLU A 16 -2.53 -5.10 0.37
C GLU A 16 -2.15 -4.01 1.38
N ILE A 17 -2.92 -2.92 1.43
CA ILE A 17 -2.71 -1.83 2.37
C ILE A 17 -3.56 -2.07 3.61
N LYS A 18 -2.91 -2.47 4.71
CA LYS A 18 -3.51 -2.70 6.02
C LYS A 18 -3.47 -1.44 6.87
N GLN A 19 -4.62 -1.10 7.44
CA GLN A 19 -4.83 0.06 8.29
C GLN A 19 -5.01 -0.44 9.72
N ILE A 20 -4.07 -0.07 10.58
CA ILE A 20 -3.88 -0.62 11.91
C ILE A 20 -4.12 0.50 12.93
N ASP A 21 -4.83 0.20 14.02
CA ASP A 21 -5.08 1.15 15.10
C ASP A 21 -3.89 1.24 16.10
N ASP A 22 -4.06 2.01 17.17
CA ASP A 22 -3.11 2.16 18.28
C ASP A 22 -2.81 0.83 19.00
N GLN A 23 -3.83 -0.01 19.15
CA GLN A 23 -3.75 -1.32 19.79
C GLN A 23 -3.16 -2.41 18.88
N GLY A 24 -2.90 -2.09 17.61
CA GLY A 24 -2.37 -3.04 16.64
C GLY A 24 -3.42 -3.89 15.95
N GLU A 25 -4.71 -3.58 16.12
CA GLU A 25 -5.81 -4.25 15.43
C GLU A 25 -5.97 -3.72 14.01
N LEU A 26 -6.31 -4.63 13.09
CA LEU A 26 -6.61 -4.28 11.70
C LEU A 26 -8.03 -3.68 11.65
N LEU A 27 -8.11 -2.39 11.32
CA LEU A 27 -9.37 -1.69 11.10
C LEU A 27 -9.92 -1.93 9.69
N ALA A 28 -9.03 -1.82 8.69
CA ALA A 28 -9.40 -1.96 7.29
C ALA A 28 -8.22 -2.45 6.45
N SER A 29 -8.50 -3.13 5.33
CA SER A 29 -7.51 -3.43 4.30
C SER A 29 -8.04 -3.08 2.91
N VAL A 30 -7.14 -2.64 2.03
CA VAL A 30 -7.46 -2.27 0.64
C VAL A 30 -6.39 -2.83 -0.29
N ASP A 31 -6.81 -3.56 -1.31
CA ASP A 31 -5.92 -4.05 -2.37
C ASP A 31 -5.72 -2.98 -3.45
N VAL A 32 -4.46 -2.71 -3.79
CA VAL A 32 -4.07 -1.67 -4.75
C VAL A 32 -3.03 -2.22 -5.71
N GLU A 33 -3.32 -2.16 -7.00
CA GLU A 33 -2.35 -2.47 -8.04
C GLU A 33 -1.40 -1.29 -8.25
N ALA A 34 -0.10 -1.51 -8.02
CA ALA A 34 0.90 -0.47 -8.16
C ALA A 34 2.23 -1.04 -8.65
N ASP A 35 3.11 -0.16 -9.13
CA ASP A 35 4.47 -0.54 -9.50
C ASP A 35 5.36 -0.78 -8.25
N SER A 36 5.07 -0.10 -7.14
CA SER A 36 5.83 -0.15 -5.89
C SER A 36 4.93 0.08 -4.67
N GLY A 37 5.35 -0.40 -3.49
CA GLY A 37 4.62 -0.18 -2.25
C GLY A 37 4.45 1.31 -1.88
N GLU A 38 5.38 2.17 -2.29
CA GLU A 38 5.20 3.62 -2.16
C GLU A 38 4.10 4.16 -3.09
N ALA A 39 4.01 3.63 -4.30
CA ALA A 39 2.95 4.01 -5.25
C ALA A 39 1.58 3.48 -4.80
N ALA A 40 1.52 2.30 -4.19
CA ALA A 40 0.32 1.78 -3.55
C ALA A 40 -0.14 2.70 -2.41
N ALA A 41 0.77 3.07 -1.50
CA ALA A 41 0.46 4.01 -0.43
C ALA A 41 -0.04 5.36 -0.94
N LYS A 42 0.44 5.83 -2.11
CA LYS A 42 -0.01 7.06 -2.77
C LYS A 42 -1.37 6.96 -3.47
N GLN A 43 -1.84 5.76 -3.77
CA GLN A 43 -3.15 5.53 -4.36
C GLN A 43 -4.24 5.38 -3.31
N LEU A 44 -3.87 5.07 -2.06
CA LEU A 44 -4.80 5.19 -0.94
C LEU A 44 -5.27 6.66 -0.86
N GLU A 45 -6.58 6.92 -0.93
CA GLU A 45 -7.12 8.28 -0.87
C GLU A 45 -7.53 8.67 0.55
N GLU A 46 -8.04 7.69 1.30
CA GLU A 46 -8.52 7.84 2.66
C GLU A 46 -8.10 6.66 3.54
N VAL A 47 -8.05 6.91 4.84
CA VAL A 47 -7.86 5.90 5.88
C VAL A 47 -9.08 5.87 6.79
N ALA A 48 -9.37 4.69 7.34
CA ALA A 48 -10.39 4.48 8.34
C ALA A 48 -10.11 5.34 9.58
N ASP A 49 -11.18 5.85 10.18
CA ASP A 49 -11.08 6.60 11.42
C ASP A 49 -10.42 5.76 12.53
N GLY A 50 -9.53 6.38 13.30
CA GLY A 50 -8.74 5.69 14.32
C GLY A 50 -7.46 4.99 13.82
N THR A 51 -7.24 4.89 12.50
CA THR A 51 -5.99 4.32 11.95
C THR A 51 -4.79 5.10 12.46
N GLN A 52 -3.82 4.40 13.08
CA GLN A 52 -2.55 4.98 13.52
C GLN A 52 -1.39 4.61 12.59
N ASN A 53 -1.42 3.40 12.02
CA ASN A 53 -0.37 2.87 11.18
C ASN A 53 -0.92 2.28 9.89
N ILE A 54 -0.16 2.43 8.81
CA ILE A 54 -0.45 1.86 7.50
C ILE A 54 0.69 0.90 7.16
N LYS A 55 0.34 -0.36 6.88
CA LYS A 55 1.27 -1.37 6.39
C LYS A 55 0.92 -1.71 4.96
N VAL A 56 1.88 -1.58 4.06
CA VAL A 56 1.76 -2.01 2.67
C VAL A 56 2.40 -3.38 2.56
N CYS A 57 1.58 -4.40 2.39
CA CYS A 57 1.99 -5.78 2.21
C CYS A 57 2.01 -6.14 0.72
N LEU A 58 2.89 -7.05 0.32
CA LEU A 58 2.87 -7.70 -0.97
C LEU A 58 2.88 -9.22 -0.71
N GLY A 59 1.70 -9.83 -0.78
CA GLY A 59 1.52 -11.18 -0.26
C GLY A 59 1.75 -11.20 1.27
N ASP A 60 2.69 -12.02 1.73
CA ASP A 60 3.01 -12.17 3.16
C ASP A 60 4.07 -11.16 3.66
N ASP A 61 4.76 -10.47 2.74
CA ASP A 61 5.86 -9.56 3.08
C ASP A 61 5.37 -8.12 3.28
N VAL A 62 5.82 -7.48 4.37
CA VAL A 62 5.60 -6.05 4.60
C VAL A 62 6.63 -5.26 3.80
N MET A 63 6.17 -4.61 2.74
CA MET A 63 7.01 -3.83 1.83
C MET A 63 7.28 -2.42 2.36
N ASN A 64 6.31 -1.84 3.05
CA ASN A 64 6.43 -0.50 3.62
C ASN A 64 5.53 -0.39 4.86
N GLU A 65 6.00 0.27 5.90
CA GLU A 65 5.22 0.57 7.11
C GLU A 65 5.44 2.02 7.48
N MET A 66 4.34 2.74 7.71
CA MET A 66 4.40 4.15 8.08
C MET A 66 3.23 4.56 8.96
N GLY A 67 3.47 5.51 9.85
CA GLY A 67 2.40 6.13 10.64
C GLY A 67 1.47 6.97 9.77
N VAL A 68 0.18 6.98 10.14
CA VAL A 68 -0.87 7.75 9.45
C VAL A 68 -0.51 9.23 9.35
N ASP A 69 0.07 9.82 10.39
CA ASP A 69 0.46 11.23 10.42
C ASP A 69 1.52 11.54 9.36
N TYR A 70 2.50 10.65 9.21
CA TYR A 70 3.53 10.77 8.18
C TYR A 70 2.92 10.62 6.78
N TRP A 71 2.01 9.67 6.60
CA TRP A 71 1.30 9.46 5.34
C TRP A 71 0.44 10.67 4.97
N ILE A 72 -0.39 11.20 5.88
CA ILE A 72 -1.21 12.41 5.66
C ILE A 72 -0.31 13.59 5.27
N LYS A 73 0.80 13.80 5.98
CA LYS A 73 1.77 14.87 5.65
C LYS A 73 2.36 14.70 4.25
N ARG A 74 2.59 13.46 3.82
CA ARG A 74 3.11 13.14 2.49
C ARG A 74 2.06 13.38 1.40
N MET A 75 0.80 13.07 1.68
CA MET A 75 -0.32 13.22 0.74
C MET A 75 -0.80 14.67 0.60
N ARG A 76 -0.78 15.45 1.69
CA ARG A 76 -1.14 16.88 1.71
C ARG A 76 -0.14 17.79 0.97
N ARG A 77 1.02 17.28 0.52
CA ARG A 77 1.98 18.05 -0.29
C ARG A 77 1.64 18.07 -1.78
N ARG A 78 0.44 17.60 -2.15
CA ARG A 78 -0.09 17.63 -3.52
C ARG A 78 -0.98 18.85 -3.75
#